data_AF-A0A150U543-F1
#
_entry.id   AF-A0A150U543-F1
#
_cell.length_a   1.000
_cell.length_b   1.000
_cell.length_c   1.000
_cell.angle_alpha   90.00
_cell.angle_beta   90.00
_cell.angle_gamma   90.00
#
_symmetry.space_group_name_H-M   'P 1'
#
loop_
_entity.id
_entity.type
_entity.pdbx_description
1 polymer ?
#
loop_
_entity_poly.entity_id
_entity_poly.type
_entity_poly.pdbx_seq_one_letter_code
_entity_poly.pdbx_strand_id
1 'polypeptide(L)'
;MKTITLLAIAAMLLLEVFGSTSSVGGSMSFMLVFVVVMLAVAIYEAWSNGRGVMGWIVNLFASAVGGLTAVALIGMAMEAALPHFHLEGSLASWQHPLKYVVVAAIALLLVLGSWIPLQVLNRLRG
;
A
#
# COMPACT_ATOMS: atom_id res chain seq x y z
N MET A 1 1.88 -3.90 13.82
CA MET A 1 2.36 -3.56 12.46
C MET A 1 3.01 -4.70 11.70
N LYS A 2 4.01 -5.41 12.23
CA LYS A 2 4.70 -6.51 11.51
C LYS A 2 3.76 -7.50 10.80
N THR A 3 2.70 -7.96 11.48
CA THR A 3 1.72 -8.90 10.90
C THR A 3 0.95 -8.30 9.73
N ILE A 4 0.51 -7.04 9.84
CA ILE A 4 -0.22 -6.33 8.76
C ILE A 4 0.70 -6.16 7.54
N THR A 5 1.96 -5.80 7.75
CA THR A 5 2.95 -5.69 6.66
C THR A 5 3.16 -7.04 5.97
N LEU A 6 3.36 -8.12 6.73
CA LEU A 6 3.55 -9.45 6.14
C LEU A 6 2.32 -9.94 5.39
N LEU A 7 1.12 -9.70 5.92
CA LEU A 7 -0.15 -10.02 5.24
C LEU A 7 -0.34 -9.19 3.97
N ALA A 8 -0.01 -7.90 4.00
CA ALA A 8 -0.07 -7.03 2.83
C ALA A 8 0.87 -7.54 1.72
N ILE A 9 2.11 -7.86 2.07
CA ILE A 9 3.09 -8.43 1.13
C ILE A 9 2.59 -9.76 0.57
N ALA A 10 2.12 -10.67 1.43
CA ALA A 10 1.60 -11.97 1.00
C ALA A 10 0.40 -11.83 0.07
N ALA A 11 -0.57 -10.96 0.39
CA ALA A 11 -1.75 -10.71 -0.43
C ALA A 11 -1.37 -10.14 -1.80
N MET A 12 -0.45 -9.17 -1.84
CA MET A 12 0.04 -8.57 -3.08
C MET A 12 0.78 -9.60 -3.95
N LEU A 13 1.62 -10.44 -3.36
CA LEU A 13 2.32 -11.51 -4.08
C LEU A 13 1.37 -12.59 -4.58
N LEU A 14 0.36 -12.97 -3.79
CA LEU A 14 -0.66 -13.92 -4.22
C LEU A 14 -1.49 -13.36 -5.38
N LEU A 15 -1.84 -12.08 -5.36
CA LEU A 15 -2.50 -11.43 -6.50
C LEU A 15 -1.61 -11.37 -7.74
N GLU A 16 -0.31 -11.17 -7.56
CA GLU A 16 0.63 -11.20 -8.68
C GLU A 16 0.73 -12.59 -9.32
N VAL A 17 0.69 -13.67 -8.52
CA VAL A 17 0.81 -15.04 -9.01
C VAL A 17 -0.52 -15.61 -9.54
N PHE A 18 -1.63 -15.34 -8.86
CA PHE A 18 -2.93 -15.98 -9.12
C PHE A 18 -4.00 -14.99 -9.61
N GLY A 19 -3.72 -13.70 -9.60
CA GLY A 19 -4.68 -12.67 -10.00
C GLY A 19 -4.95 -12.69 -11.50
N SER A 20 -6.05 -12.03 -11.88
CA SER A 20 -6.44 -11.93 -13.28
C SER A 20 -5.38 -11.18 -14.08
N THR A 21 -4.96 -11.75 -15.20
CA THR A 21 -4.11 -11.09 -16.20
C THR A 21 -4.88 -10.07 -17.04
N SER A 22 -6.21 -10.00 -16.88
CA SER A 22 -7.01 -8.97 -17.53
C SER A 22 -6.61 -7.59 -16.99
N SER A 23 -6.41 -6.63 -17.90
CA SER A 23 -5.90 -5.30 -17.56
C SER A 23 -6.71 -4.59 -16.48
N VAL A 24 -8.04 -4.77 -16.49
CA VAL A 24 -8.95 -4.13 -15.54
C VAL A 24 -9.11 -4.97 -14.27
N GLY A 25 -9.17 -6.29 -14.39
CA GLY A 25 -9.35 -7.18 -13.23
C GLY A 25 -8.13 -7.21 -12.32
N GLY A 26 -6.92 -7.25 -12.89
CA GLY A 26 -5.68 -7.24 -12.12
C GLY A 26 -5.49 -5.93 -11.35
N SER A 27 -5.65 -4.78 -12.03
CA SER A 27 -5.51 -3.46 -11.42
C SER A 27 -6.55 -3.19 -10.33
N MET A 28 -7.82 -3.53 -10.55
CA MET A 28 -8.85 -3.39 -9.51
C MET A 28 -8.59 -4.26 -8.27
N SER A 29 -8.04 -5.47 -8.46
CA SER A 29 -7.73 -6.36 -7.34
C SER A 29 -6.63 -5.78 -6.44
N PHE A 30 -5.58 -5.20 -7.05
CA PHE A 30 -4.54 -4.50 -6.31
C PHE A 30 -5.07 -3.27 -5.55
N MET A 31 -5.93 -2.46 -6.19
CA MET A 31 -6.57 -1.33 -5.51
C MET A 31 -7.40 -1.76 -4.30
N LEU A 32 -8.13 -2.89 -4.41
CA LEU A 32 -8.89 -3.43 -3.28
C LEU A 32 -7.97 -3.81 -2.12
N VAL A 33 -6.86 -4.50 -2.39
CA VAL A 33 -5.86 -4.82 -1.36
C VAL A 33 -5.31 -3.55 -0.73
N PHE A 34 -5.05 -2.51 -1.51
CA PHE A 34 -4.59 -1.23 -0.96
C PHE A 34 -5.58 -0.64 0.03
N VAL A 35 -6.87 -0.62 -0.31
CA VAL A 35 -7.94 -0.15 0.59
C VAL A 35 -8.00 -0.98 1.85
N VAL A 36 -7.98 -2.31 1.74
CA VAL A 36 -8.02 -3.21 2.89
C VAL A 36 -6.82 -2.99 3.83
N VAL A 37 -5.62 -2.80 3.27
CA VAL A 37 -4.41 -2.51 4.04
C VAL A 37 -4.52 -1.16 4.77
N MET A 38 -4.96 -0.10 4.07
CA MET A 38 -5.16 1.23 4.68
C MET A 38 -6.17 1.19 5.84
N LEU A 39 -7.27 0.43 5.67
CA LEU A 39 -8.25 0.20 6.72
C LEU A 39 -7.66 -0.58 7.89
N ALA A 40 -6.94 -1.68 7.61
CA ALA A 40 -6.32 -2.50 8.64
C ALA A 40 -5.33 -1.70 9.49
N VAL A 41 -4.51 -0.85 8.86
CA VAL A 41 -3.59 0.06 9.55
C VAL A 41 -4.35 1.06 10.44
N ALA A 42 -5.37 1.73 9.90
CA ALA A 42 -6.16 2.71 10.65
C ALA A 42 -6.85 2.10 11.88
N ILE A 43 -7.50 0.95 11.69
CA ILE A 43 -8.22 0.21 12.73
C ILE A 43 -7.26 -0.26 13.81
N TYR A 44 -6.16 -0.90 13.42
CA TYR A 44 -5.16 -1.40 14.36
C TYR A 44 -4.59 -0.28 15.22
N GLU A 45 -4.26 0.86 14.60
CA GLU A 45 -3.68 2.00 15.32
C GLU A 45 -4.70 2.68 16.24
N ALA A 46 -5.95 2.83 15.80
CA ALA A 46 -7.01 3.41 16.62
C ALA A 46 -7.32 2.55 17.85
N TRP A 47 -7.39 1.22 17.64
CA TRP A 47 -7.66 0.27 18.71
C TRP A 47 -6.49 0.13 19.69
N SER A 48 -5.26 0.00 19.19
CA SER A 48 -4.06 -0.17 20.04
C SER A 48 -3.79 1.03 20.94
N ASN A 49 -4.18 2.23 20.50
CA ASN A 49 -4.02 3.46 21.28
C ASN A 49 -5.29 3.84 22.08
N GLY A 50 -6.29 2.95 22.19
CA GLY A 50 -7.51 3.19 22.98
C GLY A 50 -8.29 4.44 22.55
N ARG A 51 -8.29 4.77 21.26
CA ARG A 51 -8.86 6.04 20.77
C ARG A 51 -10.39 6.02 20.84
N GLY A 52 -10.98 7.15 21.25
CA GLY A 52 -12.43 7.39 21.13
C GLY A 52 -12.86 7.66 19.68
N VAL A 53 -14.17 7.84 19.46
CA VAL A 53 -14.79 7.96 18.12
C VAL A 53 -14.10 9.00 17.22
N MET A 54 -13.79 10.19 17.75
CA MET A 54 -13.07 11.21 16.97
C MET A 54 -11.65 10.78 16.57
N GLY A 55 -10.96 10.06 17.45
CA GLY A 55 -9.64 9.52 17.13
C GLY A 55 -9.69 8.45 16.05
N TRP A 56 -10.74 7.62 16.02
CA TRP A 56 -10.99 6.67 14.93
C TRP A 56 -11.19 7.37 13.58
N ILE A 57 -12.03 8.40 13.54
CA ILE A 57 -12.29 9.17 12.33
C ILE A 57 -10.98 9.76 11.80
N VAL A 58 -10.21 10.44 12.65
CA VAL A 58 -8.97 11.05 12.18
C VAL A 58 -7.93 10.01 11.79
N ASN A 59 -7.86 8.86 12.47
CA ASN A 59 -6.96 7.78 12.07
C ASN A 59 -7.32 7.22 10.68
N LEU A 60 -8.62 7.06 10.41
CA LEU A 60 -9.09 6.62 9.10
C LEU A 60 -8.65 7.60 8.01
N PHE A 61 -8.91 8.90 8.20
CA PHE A 61 -8.54 9.93 7.23
C PHE A 61 -7.03 10.05 7.06
N ALA A 62 -6.25 10.06 8.14
CA ALA A 62 -4.80 10.19 8.05
C ALA A 62 -4.14 8.96 7.40
N SER A 63 -4.64 7.75 7.69
CA SER A 63 -4.22 6.53 7.03
C SER A 63 -4.54 6.56 5.53
N ALA A 64 -5.76 6.98 5.17
CA ALA A 64 -6.18 7.06 3.78
C ALA A 64 -5.37 8.11 3.00
N VAL A 65 -5.19 9.31 3.56
CA VAL A 65 -4.37 10.37 2.93
C VAL A 65 -2.93 9.88 2.75
N GLY A 66 -2.33 9.32 3.81
CA GLY A 66 -0.97 8.79 3.74
C GLY A 66 -0.78 7.66 2.74
N GLY A 67 -1.68 6.68 2.75
CA GLY A 67 -1.65 5.55 1.84
C GLY A 67 -1.87 5.98 0.38
N LEU A 68 -2.83 6.87 0.11
CA LEU A 68 -3.06 7.40 -1.24
C LEU A 68 -1.88 8.24 -1.74
N THR A 69 -1.28 9.06 -0.88
CA THR A 69 -0.06 9.79 -1.22
C THR A 69 1.07 8.82 -1.56
N ALA A 70 1.25 7.75 -0.80
CA ALA A 70 2.26 6.73 -1.12
C ALA A 70 1.98 6.04 -2.46
N VAL A 71 0.73 5.66 -2.74
CA VAL A 71 0.36 5.07 -4.05
C VAL A 71 0.66 6.03 -5.20
N ALA A 72 0.31 7.32 -5.06
CA ALA A 72 0.59 8.33 -6.07
C ALA A 72 2.11 8.50 -6.30
N LEU A 73 2.90 8.58 -5.23
CA LEU A 73 4.35 8.68 -5.31
C LEU A 73 4.99 7.43 -5.94
N ILE A 74 4.47 6.24 -5.64
CA ILE A 74 4.91 4.99 -6.26
C ILE A 74 4.60 5.01 -7.77
N GLY A 75 3.40 5.44 -8.16
CA GLY A 75 3.03 5.58 -9.57
C GLY A 75 3.98 6.52 -10.31
N MET A 76 4.23 7.71 -9.76
CA MET A 76 5.19 8.68 -10.30
C MET A 76 6.61 8.12 -10.38
N ALA A 77 7.07 7.43 -9.33
CA ALA A 77 8.40 6.83 -9.30
C ALA A 77 8.54 5.73 -10.36
N MET A 78 7.50 4.91 -10.56
CA MET A 78 7.48 3.90 -11.62
C MET A 78 7.49 4.52 -13.02
N GLU A 79 6.74 5.60 -13.23
CA GLU A 79 6.74 6.34 -14.49
C GLU A 79 8.11 6.95 -14.79
N ALA A 80 8.76 7.56 -13.80
CA ALA A 80 10.11 8.11 -13.92
C ALA A 80 11.18 7.01 -14.13
N ALA A 81 10.93 5.80 -13.63
CA ALA A 81 11.84 4.67 -13.77
C ALA A 81 11.80 4.02 -15.16
N LEU A 82 10.64 4.01 -15.84
CA LEU A 82 10.44 3.34 -17.15
C LEU A 82 11.57 3.60 -18.18
N PRO A 83 12.02 4.85 -18.42
CA PRO A 83 13.06 5.13 -19.41
C PRO A 83 14.42 4.52 -19.04
N HIS A 84 14.73 4.42 -17.75
CA HIS A 84 16.03 3.96 -17.25
C HIS A 84 16.21 2.45 -17.41
N PHE A 85 15.09 1.72 -17.50
CA PHE A 85 15.13 0.27 -17.60
C PHE A 85 14.90 -0.25 -19.02
N HIS A 86 14.70 0.63 -20.03
CA HIS A 86 14.34 0.25 -21.41
C HIS A 86 13.16 -0.74 -21.48
N LEU A 87 12.21 -0.60 -20.57
CA LEU A 87 11.08 -1.51 -20.43
C LEU A 87 9.87 -0.90 -21.12
N GLU A 88 9.65 -1.26 -22.37
CA GLU A 88 8.41 -0.94 -23.09
C GLU A 88 7.28 -1.85 -22.58
N GLY A 89 6.36 -1.31 -21.77
CA GLY A 89 5.14 -2.00 -21.35
C GLY A 89 4.78 -1.87 -19.87
N SER A 90 3.54 -2.26 -19.54
CA SER A 90 3.03 -2.33 -18.16
C SER A 90 3.89 -3.27 -17.30
N LEU A 91 4.01 -3.01 -15.98
CA LEU A 91 4.63 -3.93 -15.02
C LEU A 91 4.15 -5.39 -15.20
N ALA A 92 2.92 -5.58 -15.69
CA ALA A 92 2.34 -6.88 -16.02
C ALA A 92 3.14 -7.70 -17.06
N SER A 93 3.85 -7.06 -18.00
CA SER A 93 4.62 -7.74 -19.06
C SER A 93 6.03 -8.17 -18.63
N TRP A 94 6.50 -7.75 -17.46
CA TRP A 94 7.83 -8.09 -16.98
C TRP A 94 7.87 -9.54 -16.49
N GLN A 95 8.58 -10.41 -17.21
CA GLN A 95 8.82 -11.81 -16.77
C GLN A 95 10.02 -11.95 -15.81
N HIS A 96 10.58 -10.84 -15.34
CA HIS A 96 11.78 -10.85 -14.50
C HIS A 96 11.43 -11.04 -13.01
N PRO A 97 12.18 -11.84 -12.23
CA PRO A 97 11.94 -12.06 -10.79
C PRO A 97 11.96 -10.77 -9.95
N LEU A 98 12.54 -9.69 -10.48
CA LEU A 98 12.50 -8.36 -9.87
C LEU A 98 11.07 -7.84 -9.68
N LYS A 99 10.11 -8.30 -10.49
CA LYS A 99 8.69 -7.91 -10.36
C LYS A 99 8.14 -8.24 -8.97
N TYR A 100 8.46 -9.41 -8.41
CA TYR A 100 8.01 -9.80 -7.07
C TYR A 100 8.63 -8.92 -5.97
N VAL A 101 9.90 -8.53 -6.14
CA VAL A 101 10.59 -7.61 -5.23
C VAL A 101 9.94 -6.23 -5.26
N VAL A 102 9.61 -5.73 -6.46
CA VAL A 102 8.90 -4.45 -6.64
C VAL A 102 7.52 -4.51 -6.02
N VAL A 103 6.73 -5.57 -6.26
CA VAL A 103 5.40 -5.76 -5.68
C VAL A 103 5.47 -5.79 -4.15
N ALA A 104 6.44 -6.49 -3.57
CA ALA A 104 6.66 -6.50 -2.12
C ALA A 104 7.06 -5.11 -1.58
N ALA A 105 7.91 -4.38 -2.31
CA ALA A 105 8.30 -3.02 -1.95
C ALA A 105 7.11 -2.05 -1.98
N ILE A 106 6.22 -2.17 -2.98
CA ILE A 106 4.98 -1.38 -3.08
C ILE A 106 4.09 -1.65 -1.87
N ALA A 107 3.89 -2.92 -1.51
CA ALA A 107 3.11 -3.30 -0.33
C ALA A 107 3.67 -2.68 0.95
N LEU A 108 5.01 -2.72 1.11
CA LEU A 108 5.70 -2.14 2.25
C LEU A 108 5.57 -0.61 2.29
N LEU A 109 5.78 0.06 1.17
CA LEU A 109 5.64 1.51 1.05
C LEU A 109 4.21 1.97 1.29
N LEU A 110 3.20 1.20 0.87
CA LEU A 110 1.80 1.50 1.18
C LEU A 110 1.54 1.45 2.69
N VAL A 111 1.99 0.38 3.37
CA VAL A 111 1.82 0.23 4.82
C VAL A 111 2.54 1.36 5.56
N LEU A 112 3.77 1.71 5.13
CA LEU A 112 4.50 2.84 5.69
C LEU A 112 3.79 4.17 5.42
N GLY A 113 3.31 4.39 4.20
CA GLY A 113 2.58 5.60 3.81
C GLY A 113 1.33 5.81 4.64
N SER A 114 0.58 4.75 4.92
CA SER A 114 -0.61 4.81 5.77
C SER A 114 -0.27 4.93 7.27
N TRP A 115 0.85 4.38 7.72
CA TRP A 115 1.21 4.38 9.14
C TRP A 115 1.98 5.63 9.62
N ILE A 116 2.90 6.17 8.81
CA ILE A 116 3.78 7.29 9.19
C ILE A 116 2.97 8.52 9.64
N PRO A 117 1.93 8.97 8.90
CA PRO A 117 1.12 10.11 9.34
C PRO A 117 0.44 9.88 10.68
N LEU A 118 0.04 8.63 10.98
CA LEU A 118 -0.54 8.29 12.28
C LEU A 118 0.47 8.41 13.40
N GLN A 119 1.73 8.02 13.18
CA GLN A 119 2.78 8.25 14.18
C GLN A 119 3.00 9.74 14.44
N VAL A 120 3.00 10.57 13.40
CA VAL A 120 3.12 12.03 13.56
C VAL A 120 1.95 12.55 14.39
N LEU A 121 0.71 12.16 14.06
CA LEU A 121 -0.47 12.56 14.81
C LEU A 121 -0.43 12.07 16.27
N ASN A 122 0.04 10.85 16.52
CA ASN A 122 0.16 10.32 17.87
C ASN A 122 1.15 11.11 18.71
N ARG A 123 2.27 11.58 18.13
CA ARG A 123 3.24 12.44 18.81
C ARG A 123 2.66 13.82 19.12
N LEU A 124 1.82 14.37 18.23
CA LEU A 124 1.19 15.67 18.41
C LEU A 124 0.02 15.66 19.42
N ARG A 125 -0.53 14.46 19.68
CA ARG A 125 -1.62 14.22 20.65
C ARG A 125 -1.12 13.64 21.97
N GLY A 126 0.20 13.45 22.09
CA GLY A 126 0.89 12.92 23.26
C GLY A 126 1.10 14.00 24.32
#